data_AF-A0A8C4RYU0-F1
#
_entry.id   AF-A0A8C4RYU0-F1
#
_cell.length_a   1.000
_cell.length_b   1.000
_cell.length_c   1.000
_cell.angle_alpha   90.00
_cell.angle_beta   90.00
_cell.angle_gamma   90.00
#
_symmetry.space_group_name_H-M   'P 1'
#
loop_
_entity.id
_entity.type
_entity.pdbx_description
1 polymer ?
#
loop_
_entity_poly.entity_id
_entity_poly.type
_entity_poly.pdbx_seq_one_letter_code
_entity_poly.pdbx_strand_id
1 'polypeptide(L)'
;MWHPLTTGLITMQKRICFSRTEGSAVTLQCSYSTANSFADLYWYRKYPNKAMQYILYKGARSNSGYSNTARFAQERFSSIAEQEFTSLTISTLALSDSAIYYCALRTTSLQSA
;
A
#
# COMPACT_ATOMS: atom_id res chain seq x y z
N MET A 1 45.79 10.77 13.72
CA MET A 1 44.62 11.64 13.51
C MET A 1 44.15 11.43 12.08
N TRP A 2 43.24 10.48 11.87
CA TRP A 2 42.66 10.17 10.57
C TRP A 2 41.14 10.31 10.74
N HIS A 3 40.53 11.24 10.04
CA HIS A 3 39.06 11.36 9.99
C HIS A 3 38.57 10.53 8.80
N PRO A 4 37.74 9.50 9.00
CA PRO A 4 37.05 8.85 7.90
C PRO A 4 35.93 9.76 7.40
N LEU A 5 35.96 10.06 6.10
CA LEU A 5 34.86 10.68 5.36
C LEU A 5 33.68 9.69 5.37
N THR A 6 32.54 10.11 5.93
CA THR A 6 31.33 9.32 5.99
C THR A 6 30.76 9.10 4.59
N THR A 7 30.81 7.84 4.19
CA THR A 7 30.02 7.21 3.12
C THR A 7 28.58 7.71 3.13
N GLY A 8 28.08 8.12 1.96
CA GLY A 8 26.68 8.44 1.73
C GLY A 8 25.77 7.31 2.22
N LEU A 9 24.79 7.67 3.04
CA LEU A 9 23.75 6.76 3.51
C LEU A 9 22.94 6.28 2.30
N ILE A 10 23.21 5.06 1.83
CA ILE A 10 22.20 4.31 1.11
C ILE A 10 21.16 3.93 2.16
N THR A 11 20.04 4.64 2.20
CA THR A 11 18.93 4.28 3.08
C THR A 11 18.43 2.90 2.68
N MET A 12 18.85 1.85 3.39
CA MET A 12 18.30 0.51 3.21
C MET A 12 16.89 0.51 3.82
N GLN A 13 15.88 0.91 3.03
CA GLN A 13 14.50 0.91 3.49
C GLN A 13 14.15 -0.54 3.89
N LYS A 14 13.91 -0.75 5.19
CA LYS A 14 13.62 -2.07 5.75
C LYS A 14 12.38 -2.62 5.06
N ARG A 15 12.55 -3.64 4.23
CA ARG A 15 11.42 -4.40 3.69
C ARG A 15 10.76 -5.13 4.86
N ILE A 16 9.51 -4.81 5.12
CA ILE A 16 8.72 -5.56 6.11
C ILE A 16 8.28 -6.84 5.42
N CYS A 17 8.75 -7.98 5.92
CA CYS A 17 8.32 -9.30 5.47
C CYS A 17 7.29 -9.84 6.46
N PHE A 18 6.12 -10.20 5.96
CA PHE A 18 5.11 -10.89 6.75
C PHE A 18 5.07 -12.35 6.31
N SER A 19 5.16 -13.26 7.29
CA SER A 19 4.90 -14.68 7.11
C SER A 19 3.72 -15.07 8.00
N ARG A 20 2.77 -15.78 7.40
CA ARG A 20 1.52 -16.23 8.02
C ARG A 20 1.13 -17.56 7.39
N THR A 21 0.39 -18.35 8.15
CA THR A 21 -0.10 -19.66 7.71
C THR A 21 -1.18 -19.50 6.64
N GLU A 22 -1.22 -20.40 5.67
CA GLU A 22 -2.33 -20.49 4.73
C GLU A 22 -3.68 -20.59 5.48
N GLY A 23 -4.72 -19.98 4.92
CA GLY A 23 -6.05 -19.87 5.55
C GLY A 23 -6.18 -18.76 6.60
N SER A 24 -5.08 -18.23 7.15
CA SER A 24 -5.12 -17.13 8.13
C SER A 24 -5.29 -15.77 7.47
N ALA A 25 -5.71 -14.78 8.27
CA ALA A 25 -5.80 -13.39 7.83
C ALA A 25 -4.47 -12.66 8.03
N VAL A 26 -4.18 -11.70 7.15
CA VAL A 26 -3.10 -10.73 7.32
C VAL A 26 -3.56 -9.32 6.98
N THR A 27 -3.06 -8.35 7.72
CA THR A 27 -3.28 -6.92 7.45
C THR A 27 -1.94 -6.24 7.20
N LEU A 28 -1.81 -5.63 6.04
CA LEU A 28 -0.66 -4.82 5.63
C LEU A 28 -1.03 -3.36 5.85
N GLN A 29 -0.16 -2.59 6.50
CA GLN A 29 -0.39 -1.17 6.73
C GLN A 29 0.62 -0.33 5.95
N CYS A 30 0.15 0.79 5.39
CA CYS A 30 0.96 1.79 4.72
C CYS A 30 0.59 3.18 5.23
N SER A 31 1.55 3.85 5.85
CA SER A 31 1.42 5.25 6.24
C SER A 31 1.63 6.18 5.05
N TYR A 32 0.90 7.29 5.01
CA TYR A 32 1.05 8.31 3.99
C TYR A 32 0.87 9.71 4.60
N SER A 33 1.43 10.72 3.95
CA SER A 33 1.28 12.11 4.35
C SER A 33 0.98 12.98 3.13
N THR A 34 0.03 13.91 3.29
CA THR A 34 -0.36 14.87 2.26
C THR A 34 -1.07 16.07 2.88
N ALA A 35 -0.87 17.24 2.28
CA ALA A 35 -1.61 18.46 2.60
C ALA A 35 -2.98 18.54 1.89
N ASN A 36 -3.23 17.68 0.90
CA ASN A 36 -4.46 17.75 0.10
C ASN A 36 -5.68 17.23 0.87
N SER A 37 -6.82 17.89 0.70
CA SER A 37 -8.11 17.48 1.28
C SER A 37 -8.68 16.20 0.64
N PHE A 38 -8.22 15.87 -0.56
CA PHE A 38 -8.60 14.67 -1.30
C PHE A 38 -7.39 13.75 -1.46
N ALA A 39 -7.59 12.48 -1.17
CA ALA A 39 -6.56 11.44 -1.33
C ALA A 39 -7.22 10.15 -1.82
N ASP A 40 -6.56 9.49 -2.77
CA ASP A 40 -6.89 8.15 -3.21
C ASP A 40 -5.72 7.22 -2.88
N LEU A 41 -6.03 6.12 -2.19
CA LEU A 41 -5.06 5.14 -1.74
C LEU A 41 -5.27 3.84 -2.49
N TYR A 42 -4.24 3.43 -3.21
CA TYR A 42 -4.24 2.27 -4.08
C TYR A 42 -3.41 1.15 -3.48
N TRP A 43 -3.86 -0.08 -3.69
CA TRP A 43 -3.10 -1.28 -3.38
C TRP A 43 -2.82 -2.09 -4.65
N TYR A 44 -1.56 -2.49 -4.78
CA TYR A 44 -1.05 -3.34 -5.85
C TYR A 44 -0.27 -4.52 -5.25
N ARG A 45 -0.20 -5.61 -6.00
CA ARG A 45 0.78 -6.69 -5.76
C ARG A 45 1.67 -6.88 -6.96
N LYS A 46 2.90 -7.31 -6.71
CA LYS A 46 3.88 -7.64 -7.73
C LYS A 46 4.52 -8.98 -7.42
N TYR A 47 4.35 -9.92 -8.35
CA TYR A 47 5.10 -11.17 -8.35
C TYR A 47 6.50 -10.94 -8.92
N PRO A 48 7.47 -11.82 -8.57
CA PRO A 48 8.77 -11.85 -9.24
C PRO A 48 8.59 -11.82 -10.76
N ASN A 49 9.30 -10.91 -11.44
CA ASN A 49 9.32 -10.76 -12.90
C ASN A 49 7.96 -10.49 -13.59
N LYS A 50 6.90 -10.13 -12.85
CA LYS A 50 5.61 -9.72 -13.44
C LYS A 50 5.34 -8.21 -13.29
N ALA A 51 4.42 -7.69 -14.10
CA ALA A 51 3.91 -6.32 -13.94
C ALA A 51 3.17 -6.16 -12.59
N MET A 52 2.98 -4.90 -12.16
CA MET A 52 2.12 -4.60 -11.01
C MET A 52 0.67 -4.97 -11.33
N GLN A 53 0.02 -5.69 -10.42
CA GLN A 53 -1.39 -6.06 -10.52
C GLN A 53 -2.20 -5.21 -9.53
N TYR A 54 -3.15 -4.45 -10.05
CA TYR A 54 -4.09 -3.67 -9.25
C TYR A 54 -5.00 -4.58 -8.42
N ILE A 55 -5.19 -4.24 -7.14
CA ILE A 55 -6.07 -4.96 -6.21
C ILE A 55 -7.32 -4.14 -5.95
N LEU A 56 -7.17 -2.93 -5.40
CA LEU A 56 -8.27 -2.04 -5.02
C LEU A 56 -7.78 -0.61 -4.80
N TYR A 57 -8.72 0.33 -4.71
CA TYR A 57 -8.48 1.66 -4.13
C TYR A 57 -9.60 2.06 -3.17
N LYS A 58 -9.24 2.92 -2.22
CA LYS A 58 -10.15 3.62 -1.30
C LYS A 58 -9.80 5.11 -1.31
N GLY A 59 -10.81 5.96 -1.46
CA GLY A 59 -10.65 7.38 -1.18
C GLY A 59 -10.54 7.60 0.33
N ALA A 60 -9.86 8.68 0.72
CA ALA A 60 -9.66 9.10 2.10
C ALA A 60 -10.03 10.59 2.25
N ARG A 61 -10.15 11.05 3.49
CA ARG A 61 -10.49 12.45 3.81
C ARG A 61 -11.81 12.85 3.12
N SER A 62 -11.84 13.94 2.38
CA SER A 62 -13.03 14.39 1.63
C SER A 62 -13.45 13.41 0.52
N ASN A 63 -12.65 12.38 0.20
CA ASN A 63 -12.96 11.37 -0.80
C ASN A 63 -13.38 10.00 -0.22
N SER A 64 -13.66 9.89 1.09
CA SER A 64 -13.90 8.61 1.80
C SER A 64 -15.03 7.73 1.25
N GLY A 65 -15.97 8.30 0.49
CA GLY A 65 -17.09 7.57 -0.12
C GLY A 65 -16.73 6.74 -1.36
N TYR A 66 -15.54 6.92 -1.93
CA TYR A 66 -15.16 6.29 -3.20
C TYR A 66 -14.31 5.04 -2.99
N SER A 67 -14.60 4.01 -3.79
CA SER A 67 -13.76 2.81 -3.82
C SER A 67 -13.98 2.00 -5.09
N ASN A 68 -13.00 1.15 -5.40
CA ASN A 68 -13.14 0.13 -6.41
C ASN A 68 -12.27 -1.07 -6.03
N THR A 69 -12.74 -2.27 -6.31
CA THR A 69 -12.00 -3.52 -6.08
C THR A 69 -11.99 -4.35 -7.35
N ALA A 70 -10.81 -4.82 -7.75
CA ALA A 70 -10.65 -5.73 -8.87
C ALA A 70 -11.45 -7.01 -8.65
N ARG A 71 -12.02 -7.59 -9.71
CA ARG A 71 -12.92 -8.76 -9.62
C ARG A 71 -12.34 -9.92 -8.80
N PHE A 72 -11.07 -10.27 -9.01
CA PHE A 72 -10.42 -11.38 -8.28
C PHE A 72 -10.25 -11.11 -6.77
N ALA A 73 -10.34 -9.85 -6.35
CA ALA A 73 -10.08 -9.39 -5.00
C ALA A 73 -11.35 -9.23 -4.16
N GLN A 74 -12.54 -9.22 -4.78
CA GLN A 74 -13.80 -8.84 -4.12
C GLN A 74 -14.17 -9.72 -2.90
N GLU A 75 -13.80 -10.99 -2.90
CA GLU A 75 -14.19 -11.92 -1.83
C GLU A 75 -13.24 -11.92 -0.63
N ARG A 76 -11.94 -11.71 -0.86
CA ARG A 76 -10.89 -11.93 0.16
C ARG A 76 -10.08 -10.70 0.51
N PHE A 77 -10.16 -9.62 -0.28
CA PHE A 77 -9.37 -8.42 -0.08
C PHE A 77 -10.26 -7.25 0.32
N SER A 78 -9.90 -6.58 1.40
CA SER A 78 -10.57 -5.37 1.85
C SER A 78 -9.56 -4.32 2.29
N SER A 79 -9.98 -3.07 2.32
CA SER A 79 -9.11 -1.97 2.71
C SER A 79 -9.87 -0.89 3.45
N ILE A 80 -9.18 -0.30 4.43
CA ILE A 80 -9.58 0.94 5.08
C ILE A 80 -8.61 2.05 4.68
N ALA A 81 -9.12 3.27 4.69
CA ALA A 81 -8.36 4.48 4.40
C ALA A 81 -8.67 5.51 5.48
N GLU A 82 -7.68 5.76 6.33
CA GLU A 82 -7.71 6.71 7.42
C GLU A 82 -6.88 7.96 7.05
N GLN A 83 -6.85 8.97 7.91
CA GLN A 83 -6.25 10.27 7.60
C GLN A 83 -4.75 10.23 7.26
N GLU A 84 -4.03 9.25 7.80
CA GLU A 84 -2.55 9.13 7.73
C GLU A 84 -2.07 7.72 7.36
N PHE A 85 -2.99 6.77 7.17
CA PHE A 85 -2.65 5.42 6.75
C PHE A 85 -3.77 4.74 5.97
N THR A 86 -3.39 3.73 5.20
CA THR A 86 -4.31 2.73 4.67
C THR A 86 -3.86 1.37 5.12
N SER A 87 -4.79 0.44 5.24
CA SER A 87 -4.45 -0.97 5.35
C SER A 87 -5.15 -1.82 4.30
N LEU A 88 -4.52 -2.93 3.95
CA LEU A 88 -5.05 -3.99 3.11
C LEU A 88 -5.14 -5.26 3.95
N THR A 89 -6.34 -5.80 4.07
CA THR A 89 -6.57 -7.09 4.73
C THR A 89 -6.84 -8.15 3.67
N ILE A 90 -6.14 -9.28 3.80
CA ILE A 90 -6.42 -10.52 3.08
C ILE A 90 -7.03 -11.48 4.10
N SER A 91 -8.31 -11.80 3.98
CA SER A 91 -9.07 -12.53 5.00
C SER A 91 -8.69 -14.01 5.10
N THR A 92 -8.32 -14.62 3.98
CA THR A 92 -7.94 -16.04 3.90
C THR A 92 -6.74 -16.17 2.97
N LEU A 93 -5.52 -16.19 3.51
CA LEU A 93 -4.31 -16.30 2.70
C LEU A 93 -4.26 -17.60 1.90
N ALA A 94 -3.78 -17.51 0.67
CA ALA A 94 -3.37 -18.64 -0.16
C ALA A 94 -1.88 -18.52 -0.53
N LEU A 95 -1.21 -19.63 -0.87
CA LEU A 95 0.17 -19.59 -1.35
C LEU A 95 0.37 -18.65 -2.55
N SER A 96 -0.65 -18.52 -3.41
CA SER A 96 -0.65 -17.59 -4.54
C SER A 96 -0.60 -16.12 -4.16
N ASP A 97 -0.84 -15.77 -2.88
CA ASP A 97 -0.81 -14.40 -2.39
C ASP A 97 0.61 -13.97 -1.95
N SER A 98 1.60 -14.87 -1.98
CA SER A 98 3.01 -14.54 -1.76
C SER A 98 3.55 -13.60 -2.87
N ALA A 99 3.67 -12.32 -2.54
CA ALA A 99 4.09 -11.27 -3.45
C ALA A 99 4.64 -10.07 -2.68
N ILE A 100 5.20 -9.09 -3.39
CA ILE A 100 5.48 -7.76 -2.84
C ILE A 100 4.22 -6.93 -3.00
N TYR A 101 3.76 -6.30 -1.91
CA TYR A 101 2.60 -5.42 -1.91
C TYR A 101 3.05 -3.97 -1.89
N TYR A 102 2.42 -3.16 -2.72
CA TYR A 102 2.70 -1.73 -2.86
C TYR A 102 1.42 -0.94 -2.57
N CYS A 103 1.56 0.10 -1.77
CA CYS A 103 0.57 1.16 -1.65
C CYS A 103 1.01 2.36 -2.51
N ALA A 104 0.05 3.10 -3.05
CA ALA A 104 0.31 4.36 -3.72
C ALA A 104 -0.73 5.41 -3.32
N LEU A 105 -0.27 6.65 -3.15
CA LEU A 105 -1.11 7.81 -2.89
C LEU A 105 -1.24 8.61 -4.18
N ARG A 106 -2.48 8.89 -4.60
CA ARG A 106 -2.79 9.92 -5.60
C ARG A 106 -3.50 11.06 -4.90
N THR A 107 -3.08 12.28 -5.20
CA THR A 107 -3.76 13.49 -4.71
C THR A 107 -4.13 14.34 -5.90
N THR A 108 -5.29 14.98 -5.84
CA THR A 108 -5.69 15.99 -6.82
C THR A 108 -5.29 17.35 -6.27
N SER A 109 -4.32 18.02 -6.91
CA SER A 109 -4.08 19.43 -6.64
C SER A 109 -5.24 20.24 -7.22
N LEU A 110 -5.98 20.94 -6.37
CA LEU A 110 -6.76 22.08 -6.83
C LEU A 110 -5.75 23.20 -7.08
N GLN A 111 -5.19 23.28 -8.30
CA GLN A 111 -4.55 24.52 -8.72
C GLN A 111 -5.68 25.55 -8.86
N SER A 112 -5.74 26.49 -7.94
CA SER A 112 -6.47 27.75 -8.14
C SER A 112 -5.83 28.43 -9.36
N ALA A 113 -6.55 28.42 -10.48
CA ALA A 113 -6.27 29.29 -11.61
C ALA A 113 -6.46 30.76 -11.22
#